data_AF-A0A955JG78-F1
#
_entry.id   AF-A0A955JG78-F1
#
_cell.length_a   1.000
_cell.length_b   1.000
_cell.length_c   1.000
_cell.angle_alpha   90.00
_cell.angle_beta   90.00
_cell.angle_gamma   90.00
#
_symmetry.space_group_name_H-M   'P 1'
#
loop_
_entity.id
_entity.type
_entity.pdbx_description
1 polymer ?
#
loop_
_entity_poly.entity_id
_entity_poly.type
_entity_poly.pdbx_seq_one_letter_code
_entity_poly.pdbx_strand_id
1 'polypeptide(L)' 'MVSYKFHTVQEVADILQIHWQSVLTYIKSGKLEAVKLGRGYRISETALQKFIATYSTRRKQ' A
#
# COMPACT_ATOMS: atom_id res chain seq x y z
N MET A 1 -10.54 -19.85 9.02
CA MET A 1 -9.75 -19.80 7.76
C MET A 1 -9.08 -18.44 7.71
N VAL A 2 -7.74 -18.38 7.68
CA VAL A 2 -7.01 -17.11 7.62
C VAL A 2 -6.65 -16.83 6.17
N SER A 3 -7.35 -15.88 5.55
CA SER A 3 -7.12 -15.47 4.16
C SER A 3 -6.09 -14.34 4.15
N TYR A 4 -4.84 -14.65 3.78
CA TYR A 4 -3.82 -13.61 3.62
C TYR A 4 -4.06 -12.86 2.31
N LYS A 5 -4.68 -11.67 2.41
CA LYS A 5 -4.91 -10.79 1.26
C LYS A 5 -3.66 -9.96 0.97
N PHE A 6 -3.14 -10.14 -0.24
CA PHE A 6 -2.02 -9.37 -0.77
C PHE A 6 -2.43 -8.65 -2.04
N HIS A 7 -2.17 -7.35 -2.08
CA HIS A 7 -2.40 -6.53 -3.24
C HIS A 7 -1.09 -6.28 -4.00
N THR A 8 -1.19 -6.18 -5.31
CA THR A 8 -0.13 -5.67 -6.16
C THR A 8 -0.04 -4.15 -6.05
N VAL A 9 1.07 -3.59 -6.56
CA VAL A 9 1.25 -2.15 -6.71
C VAL A 9 0.09 -1.52 -7.49
N GLN A 10 -0.39 -2.19 -8.54
CA GLN A 10 -1.48 -1.68 -9.37
C GLN A 10 -2.82 -1.69 -8.63
N GLU A 11 -3.14 -2.76 -7.91
CA GLU A 11 -4.36 -2.81 -7.08
C GLU A 11 -4.35 -1.73 -6.00
N VAL A 12 -3.22 -1.51 -5.33
CA VAL A 12 -3.12 -0.43 -4.34
C VAL A 12 -3.23 0.95 -4.98
N ALA A 13 -2.67 1.13 -6.17
CA ALA A 13 -2.81 2.35 -6.94
C ALA A 13 -4.28 2.64 -7.28
N ASP A 14 -5.02 1.60 -7.68
CA ASP A 14 -6.46 1.68 -7.96
C ASP A 14 -7.27 1.98 -6.69
N ILE A 15 -7.01 1.28 -5.58
CA ILE A 15 -7.71 1.51 -4.29
C ILE A 15 -7.52 2.95 -3.80
N LEU A 16 -6.29 3.46 -3.88
CA LEU A 16 -5.95 4.81 -3.44
C LEU A 16 -6.26 5.87 -4.51
N GLN A 17 -6.67 5.46 -5.71
CA GLN A 17 -6.89 6.32 -6.88
C GLN A 17 -5.68 7.23 -7.18
N ILE A 18 -4.47 6.65 -7.12
CA ILE A 18 -3.20 7.34 -7.41
C ILE A 18 -2.42 6.63 -8.51
N HIS A 19 -1.40 7.30 -9.04
CA HIS A 19 -0.51 6.69 -10.02
C HIS A 19 0.36 5.59 -9.38
N TRP A 20 0.53 4.45 -10.07
CA TRP A 20 1.35 3.31 -9.61
C TRP A 20 2.80 3.69 -9.28
N GLN A 21 3.34 4.70 -9.98
CA GLN A 21 4.67 5.23 -9.71
C GLN A 21 4.78 5.89 -8.33
N SER A 22 3.69 6.51 -7.86
CA SER A 22 3.60 7.07 -6.50
C SER A 22 3.61 5.96 -5.46
N VAL A 23 2.90 4.85 -5.71
CA VAL A 23 2.95 3.65 -4.86
C VAL A 23 4.37 3.11 -4.79
N LEU A 24 5.07 2.97 -5.92
CA LEU A 24 6.49 2.57 -5.93
C LEU A 24 7.39 3.53 -5.18
N THR A 25 7.13 4.83 -5.27
CA THR A 25 7.86 5.85 -4.51
C THR A 25 7.64 5.66 -3.02
N TYR A 26 6.41 5.42 -2.57
CA TYR A 26 6.11 5.16 -1.16
C TYR A 26 6.79 3.87 -0.65
N ILE A 27 6.84 2.82 -1.47
CA ILE A 27 7.56 1.59 -1.14
C ILE A 27 9.06 1.87 -1.02
N LYS A 28 9.65 2.55 -2.00
CA LYS A 28 11.08 2.90 -2.00
C LYS A 28 11.47 3.82 -0.85
N SER A 29 10.60 4.75 -0.47
CA SER A 29 10.80 5.64 0.68
C SER A 29 10.56 4.95 2.03
N GLY A 30 10.17 3.67 2.06
CA GLY A 30 9.84 2.95 3.30
C GLY A 30 8.55 3.40 3.97
N LYS A 31 7.72 4.20 3.26
CA LYS A 31 6.44 4.70 3.76
C LYS A 31 5.33 3.65 3.67
N LEU A 32 5.41 2.77 2.67
CA LEU A 32 4.48 1.67 2.46
C LEU A 32 5.24 0.35 2.57
N GLU A 33 4.91 -0.46 3.58
CA GLU A 33 5.49 -1.80 3.74
C GLU A 33 5.04 -2.70 2.59
N ALA A 34 5.99 -3.22 1.81
CA ALA A 34 5.72 -4.16 0.73
C ALA A 34 6.80 -5.23 0.65
N VAL A 35 6.38 -6.46 0.34
CA VAL A 35 7.26 -7.60 0.15
C VAL A 35 7.62 -7.72 -1.32
N LYS A 36 8.92 -7.73 -1.64
CA LYS A 36 9.39 -8.00 -2.99
C LYS A 36 9.20 -9.49 -3.32
N LEU A 37 8.36 -9.79 -4.29
CA LEU A 37 8.08 -11.15 -4.76
C LEU A 37 8.43 -11.23 -6.25
N GLY A 38 9.62 -11.78 -6.53
CA GLY A 38 10.16 -11.88 -7.89
C GLY A 38 10.35 -10.49 -8.53
N ARG A 39 9.60 -10.22 -9.60
CA ARG A 39 9.62 -8.96 -10.36
C ARG A 39 8.63 -7.91 -9.86
N GLY A 40 7.80 -8.24 -8.87
CA GLY A 40 6.75 -7.35 -8.36
C GLY A 40 6.86 -7.11 -6.85
N TYR A 41 6.02 -6.18 -6.37
CA TYR A 41 5.82 -5.96 -4.94
C TYR A 41 4.41 -6.42 -4.54
N ARG A 42 4.31 -7.05 -3.37
CA ARG A 42 3.06 -7.43 -2.73
C ARG A 42 2.90 -6.66 -1.43
N ILE A 43 1.79 -5.98 -1.30
CA ILE A 43 1.43 -5.15 -0.15
C ILE A 43 0.37 -5.94 0.61
N SER A 44 0.60 -6.20 1.90
CA SER A 44 -0.43 -6.84 2.72
C SER A 44 -1.56 -5.86 3.01
N GLU A 45 -2.78 -6.37 3.17
CA GLU A 45 -3.93 -5.54 3.58
C GLU A 45 -3.63 -4.76 4.87
N THR A 46 -2.90 -5.38 5.82
CA THR A 46 -2.45 -4.74 7.06
C THR A 46 -1.50 -3.56 6.82
N ALA A 47 -0.56 -3.68 5.90
CA ALA A 47 0.36 -2.60 5.54
C ALA A 47 -0.38 -1.43 4.89
N LEU A 48 -1.33 -1.73 4.00
CA LEU A 48 -2.18 -0.72 3.38
C LEU A 48 -3.03 0.03 4.41
N GLN A 49 -3.65 -0.69 5.36
CA GLN A 49 -4.42 -0.07 6.43
C GLN A 49 -3.56 0.83 7.33
N LYS A 50 -2.35 0.39 7.71
CA LYS A 50 -1.40 1.23 8.47
C LYS A 50 -1.01 2.49 7.70
N PHE A 51 -0.77 2.35 6.40
CA PHE A 51 -0.46 3.49 5.52
C PHE A 51 -1.61 4.49 5.54
N ILE A 52 -2.85 4.03 5.25
CA ILE A 52 -4.04 4.90 5.28
C ILE A 52 -4.22 5.54 6.65
N ALA A 53 -4.05 4.81 7.76
CA ALA A 53 -4.15 5.36 9.11
C ALA A 53 -3.10 6.45 9.40
N THR A 54 -1.91 6.32 8.83
CA THR A 54 -0.82 7.30 8.99
C THR A 54 -1.06 8.57 8.18
N TYR A 55 -1.58 8.43 6.96
CA TYR A 55 -1.83 9.55 6.03
C TYR A 55 -3.23 10.15 6.11
N SER A 56 -4.18 9.45 6.73
CA SER A 56 -5.48 9.97 7.13
C SER A 56 -5.26 10.97 8.25
N THR A 57 -4.74 12.14 7.90
CA THR A 57 -4.83 13.33 8.73
C THR A 57 -6.29 13.41 9.16
N ARG A 58 -6.56 13.18 10.45
CA ARG A 58 -7.81 13.62 11.05
C ARG A 58 -7.85 15.13 10.80
N ARG A 59 -8.45 15.57 9.70
CA ARG A 59 -9.24 16.81 9.74
C ARG A 59 -10.35 16.50 10.75
N LYS A 60 -10.06 16.72 12.03
CA LYS A 60 -11.09 17.19 12.94
C LYS A 60 -11.54 18.52 12.33
N GLN A 61 -12.60 18.46 11.53
CA GLN A 61 -13.43 19.63 11.27
C GLN A 61 -14.41 19.74 12.44
#